data_AF-A0A1F9ZL00-F1
#
_entry.id   AF-A0A1F9ZL00-F1
#
_cell.length_a   1.000
_cell.length_b   1.000
_cell.length_c   1.000
_cell.angle_alpha   90.00
_cell.angle_beta   90.00
_cell.angle_gamma   90.00
#
_symmetry.space_group_name_H-M   'P 1'
#
loop_
_entity.id
_entity.type
_entity.pdbx_description
1 polymer ?
#
loop_
_entity_poly.entity_id
_entity_poly.type
_entity_poly.pdbx_seq_one_letter_code
_entity_poly.pdbx_strand_id
1 'polypeptide(L)'
;MRHTAVRILAVLALAFLFIGAVTSVDWPDGDMDQTTSEDVGRTLFGESNSTGYGLVMFLIGLLLLVALLGGVFLAKEEEKE
;
A
#
# COMPACT_ATOMS: atom_id res chain seq x y z
N MET A 1 5.37 24.58 30.56
CA MET A 1 4.86 23.37 31.27
C MET A 1 3.39 23.06 30.95
N ARG A 2 2.42 24.00 31.02
CA ARG A 2 1.01 23.76 30.66
C ARG A 2 0.78 23.24 29.23
N HIS A 3 1.45 23.82 28.22
CA HIS A 3 1.30 23.37 26.83
C HIS A 3 1.75 21.93 26.59
N THR A 4 2.82 21.50 27.29
CA THR A 4 3.32 20.12 27.23
C THR A 4 2.33 19.15 27.85
N ALA A 5 1.73 19.50 28.99
CA ALA A 5 0.70 18.69 29.64
C ALA A 5 -0.55 18.51 28.76
N VAL A 6 -1.01 19.57 28.10
CA VAL A 6 -2.14 19.51 27.16
C VAL A 6 -1.83 18.63 25.95
N ARG A 7 -0.61 18.71 25.40
CA ARG A 7 -0.17 17.85 24.29
C ARG A 7 -0.12 16.38 24.69
N ILE A 8 0.42 16.08 25.88
CA ILE A 8 0.48 14.71 26.40
C ILE A 8 -0.94 14.15 26.59
N LEU A 9 -1.85 14.94 27.16
CA LEU A 9 -3.24 14.55 27.35
C LEU A 9 -3.95 14.27 26.01
N ALA A 10 -3.71 15.12 24.99
CA ALA A 10 -4.28 14.94 23.66
C ALA A 10 -3.75 13.66 22.96
N VAL A 11 -2.46 13.38 23.10
CA VAL A 11 -1.85 12.15 22.56
C VAL A 11 -2.40 10.91 23.26
N LEU A 12 -2.55 10.95 24.59
CA LEU A 12 -3.15 9.85 25.34
C LEU A 12 -4.61 9.62 24.96
N ALA A 13 -5.39 10.69 24.78
CA ALA A 13 -6.77 10.59 24.30
C ALA A 13 -6.85 9.98 22.90
N LEU A 14 -5.96 10.38 21.98
CA LEU A 14 -5.90 9.82 20.64
C LEU A 14 -5.49 8.34 20.65
N ALA A 15 -4.49 7.98 21.45
CA ALA A 15 -4.06 6.60 21.60
C ALA A 15 -5.16 5.71 22.19
N PHE A 16 -5.90 6.22 23.18
CA PHE A 16 -7.04 5.51 23.76
C PHE A 16 -8.17 5.31 22.73
N LEU A 17 -8.49 6.35 21.96
CA LEU A 17 -9.46 6.25 20.86
C LEU A 17 -9.02 5.26 19.78
N PHE A 18 -7.73 5.25 19.43
CA PHE A 18 -7.17 4.30 18.47
C PHE A 18 -7.31 2.85 18.95
N ILE A 19 -6.92 2.58 20.20
CA ILE A 19 -7.06 1.24 20.79
C ILE A 19 -8.54 0.84 20.80
N GLY A 20 -9.42 1.72 21.29
CA GLY A 20 -10.85 1.47 21.32
C GLY A 20 -11.44 1.17 19.94
N ALA A 21 -11.02 1.92 18.91
CA ALA A 21 -11.45 1.68 17.54
C ALA A 21 -10.97 0.31 17.03
N VAL A 22 -9.68 -0.01 17.20
CA VAL A 22 -9.11 -1.30 16.76
C VAL A 22 -9.74 -2.49 17.48
N THR A 23 -9.99 -2.39 18.79
CA THR A 23 -10.59 -3.49 19.57
C THR A 23 -12.10 -3.59 19.42
N SER A 24 -12.77 -2.55 18.91
CA SER A 24 -14.21 -2.57 18.66
C SER A 24 -14.59 -3.29 17.37
N VAL A 25 -13.60 -3.54 16.50
CA VAL A 25 -13.79 -4.28 15.26
C VAL A 25 -13.55 -5.75 15.56
N ASP A 26 -14.52 -6.59 15.19
CA ASP A 26 -14.35 -8.04 15.18
C ASP A 26 -13.37 -8.40 14.06
N TRP A 27 -12.09 -8.53 14.42
CA TRP A 27 -11.09 -9.02 13.50
C TRP A 27 -11.36 -10.49 13.20
N PRO A 28 -11.19 -10.94 11.95
CA PRO A 28 -11.31 -12.35 11.63
C PRO A 28 -10.30 -13.14 12.45
N ASP A 29 -10.80 -14.00 13.34
CA ASP A 29 -9.99 -14.95 14.10
C ASP A 29 -9.50 -16.05 13.15
N GLY A 30 -8.18 -16.24 13.07
CA GLY A 30 -7.57 -17.28 12.24
C GLY A 30 -6.05 -17.14 12.16
N ASP A 31 -5.37 -18.22 11.75
CA ASP A 31 -3.98 -18.13 11.34
C ASP A 31 -3.89 -17.17 10.14
N MET A 32 -2.83 -16.35 10.10
CA MET A 32 -2.49 -15.64 8.85
C MET A 32 -2.37 -16.69 7.76
N ASP A 33 -3.25 -16.62 6.77
CA ASP A 33 -3.21 -17.52 5.63
C ASP A 33 -1.80 -17.49 5.03
N GLN A 34 -1.21 -18.66 4.82
CA GLN A 34 0.12 -18.78 4.23
C GLN A 34 -0.02 -18.56 2.73
N THR A 35 -0.36 -17.33 2.34
CA THR A 35 -0.46 -16.94 0.94
C THR A 35 0.90 -17.12 0.29
N THR A 36 1.01 -18.09 -0.60
CA THR A 36 2.25 -18.36 -1.31
C THR A 36 2.40 -17.42 -2.50
N SER A 37 3.62 -17.30 -3.04
CA SER A 37 3.84 -16.56 -4.28
C SER A 37 3.04 -17.12 -5.46
N GLU A 38 2.69 -18.41 -5.44
CA GLU A 38 1.84 -19.03 -6.46
C GLU A 38 0.40 -18.53 -6.36
N ASP A 39 -0.15 -18.43 -5.14
CA ASP A 39 -1.51 -17.93 -4.90
C ASP A 39 -1.64 -16.46 -5.30
N VAL A 40 -0.61 -15.66 -5.03
CA VAL A 40 -0.52 -14.28 -5.50
C VAL A 40 -0.50 -14.23 -7.03
N GLY A 41 0.33 -15.05 -7.67
CA GLY A 41 0.41 -15.11 -9.13
C GLY A 41 -0.93 -15.49 -9.79
N ARG A 42 -1.61 -16.51 -9.25
CA ARG A 42 -2.94 -16.93 -9.70
C ARG A 42 -3.98 -15.82 -9.51
N THR A 43 -3.92 -15.07 -8.42
CA THR A 43 -4.84 -13.94 -8.19
C THR A 43 -4.59 -12.78 -9.15
N LEU A 44 -3.32 -12.44 -9.39
CA LEU A 44 -2.94 -11.29 -10.22
C LEU A 44 -3.19 -11.54 -11.70
N PHE A 45 -2.89 -12.73 -12.20
CA PHE A 45 -2.95 -13.04 -13.63
C PHE A 45 -4.11 -13.96 -14.03
N GLY A 46 -4.75 -14.58 -13.04
CA GLY A 46 -5.88 -15.47 -13.23
C GLY A 46 -5.51 -16.88 -13.63
N GLU A 47 -6.43 -17.81 -13.38
CA GLU A 47 -6.38 -19.17 -13.93
C GLU A 47 -7.06 -19.25 -15.32
N SER A 48 -7.88 -18.26 -15.67
CA SER A 48 -8.59 -18.14 -16.94
C SER A 48 -8.64 -16.68 -17.40
N ASN A 49 -8.80 -16.46 -18.71
CA ASN A 49 -8.72 -15.17 -19.40
C ASN A 49 -9.70 -14.09 -18.85
N SER A 50 -10.67 -14.45 -18.00
CA SER A 50 -11.67 -13.54 -17.42
C SER A 50 -11.62 -13.43 -15.90
N THR A 51 -10.72 -14.13 -15.21
CA THR A 51 -10.69 -14.22 -13.75
C THR A 51 -9.32 -13.83 -13.21
N GLY A 52 -8.99 -12.54 -13.19
CA GLY A 52 -7.73 -12.05 -12.61
C GLY A 52 -7.57 -10.54 -12.76
N TYR A 53 -6.61 -9.96 -12.05
CA TYR A 53 -6.27 -8.53 -12.14
C TYR A 53 -5.34 -8.19 -13.32
N GLY A 54 -5.29 -9.03 -14.37
CA GLY A 54 -4.33 -8.90 -15.47
C GLY A 54 -4.40 -7.56 -16.20
N LEU A 55 -5.60 -7.00 -16.39
CA LEU A 55 -5.75 -5.66 -16.99
C LEU A 55 -5.13 -4.56 -16.09
N VAL A 56 -5.34 -4.66 -14.77
CA VAL A 56 -4.75 -3.71 -13.81
C VAL A 56 -3.23 -3.82 -13.83
N MET A 57 -2.70 -5.05 -13.84
CA MET A 57 -1.25 -5.31 -13.94
C MET A 57 -0.65 -4.75 -15.23
N PHE A 58 -1.36 -4.86 -16.35
CA PHE A 58 -0.93 -4.27 -17.62
C PHE A 58 -0.85 -2.74 -17.54
N LEU A 59 -1.86 -2.08 -16.96
CA LEU A 59 -1.86 -0.62 -16.78
C LEU A 59 -0.74 -0.16 -15.84
N ILE A 60 -0.45 -0.91 -14.77
CA ILE A 60 0.70 -0.64 -13.90
C ILE A 60 2.01 -0.77 -14.68
N GLY A 61 2.15 -1.80 -15.52
CA GLY A 61 3.31 -1.96 -16.40
C GLY A 61 3.50 -0.78 -17.35
N LEU A 62 2.43 -0.29 -17.98
CA LEU A 62 2.47 0.91 -18.83
C LEU A 62 2.85 2.17 -18.05
N LEU A 63 2.30 2.34 -16.84
CA LEU A 63 2.64 3.47 -15.97
C LEU A 63 4.14 3.47 -15.62
N LEU A 64 4.69 2.31 -15.26
CA LEU A 64 6.11 2.16 -14.98
C LEU A 64 6.98 2.41 -16.22
N LEU A 65 6.54 1.97 -17.40
CA LEU A 65 7.22 2.27 -18.66
C LEU A 65 7.27 3.78 -18.92
N VAL A 66 6.15 4.49 -18.76
CA VAL A 66 6.09 5.95 -18.91
C VAL A 66 6.98 6.64 -17.88
N ALA A 67 6.96 6.18 -16.63
CA ALA A 67 7.82 6.73 -15.57
C ALA A 67 9.31 6.54 -15.88
N LEU A 68 9.71 5.38 -16.40
CA LEU A 68 11.09 5.12 -16.83
C LEU A 68 11.50 6.02 -17.98
N LEU A 69 10.64 6.19 -19.00
CA LEU A 69 10.92 7.08 -20.11
C LEU A 69 11.11 8.52 -19.62
N GLY A 70 10.18 9.02 -18.80
CA GLY A 70 10.28 10.36 -18.19
C GLY A 70 11.56 10.55 -17.38
N GLY A 71 11.92 9.57 -16.54
CA GLY A 71 13.15 9.61 -15.75
C GLY A 71 14.42 9.61 -16.61
N VAL A 72 14.46 8.81 -17.69
CA VAL A 72 15.60 8.78 -18.62
C VAL A 72 15.74 10.09 -19.39
N PHE A 73 14.64 10.72 -19.80
CA PHE A 73 14.68 12.02 -20.46
C PHE A 73 15.19 13.11 -19.51
N LEU A 74 14.69 13.14 -18.29
CA LEU A 74 15.14 14.10 -17.27
C LEU A 74 16.64 13.94 -16.99
N ALA A 75 17.11 12.71 -16.78
CA ALA A 75 18.53 12.44 -16.53
C ALA A 75 19.43 12.86 -17.71
N LYS A 76 18.94 12.77 -18.95
CA LYS A 76 19.68 13.20 -20.15
C LYS A 76 19.70 14.72 -20.36
N GLU A 77 18.76 15.46 -19.76
CA GLU A 77 18.79 16.92 -19.78
C GLU A 77 19.85 17.45 -18.81
N GLU A 78 19.96 16.85 -17.62
CA GLU A 78 20.99 17.22 -16.64
C GLU A 78 22.43 16.97 -17.13
N GLU A 79 22.67 15.96 -17.97
CA GLU A 79 24.01 15.68 -18.53
C GLU A 79 24.41 16.68 -19.64
N LYS A 80 23.46 17.46 -20.16
CA LYS A 80 23.69 18.41 -21.26
C LYS A 80 23.93 19.85 -20.80
N GLU A 81 23.73 20.16 -19.51
CA GLU A 81 24.21 21.40 -18.86
C GLU A 81 25.62 21.20 -18.28
#